data_AF-A0A8H7I2H7-F1
#
_entry.id   AF-A0A8H7I2H7-F1
#
_cell.length_a   1.000
_cell.length_b   1.000
_cell.length_c   1.000
_cell.angle_alpha   90.00
_cell.angle_beta   90.00
_cell.angle_gamma   90.00
#
_symmetry.space_group_name_H-M   'P 1'
#
loop_
_entity.id
_entity.type
_entity.pdbx_description
1 polymer ?
#
loop_
_entity_poly.entity_id
_entity_poly.type
_entity_poly.pdbx_seq_one_letter_code
_entity_poly.pdbx_strand_id
1 'polypeptide(L)'
;MLDGLSPQAGKIWKKASLTFSLDGKKMTKTFLICNTGSHAAILGLKWLGTHNPEIDWNMRTLTFPHAPPDQVAIAKEEEADKDPLKGVPSKYHQYAKVFGEEEFNKLPPHRHYDIWN
;
A
#
# COMPACT_ATOMS: atom_id res chain seq x y z
N MET A 1 -15.14 -15.53 -13.45
CA MET A 1 -15.06 -16.61 -14.44
C MET A 1 -14.30 -17.71 -13.72
N LEU A 2 -14.96 -18.82 -13.38
CA LEU A 2 -14.38 -19.83 -12.48
C LEU A 2 -14.13 -21.20 -13.16
N ASP A 3 -14.52 -21.41 -14.42
CA ASP A 3 -14.46 -22.75 -15.02
C ASP A 3 -14.34 -22.81 -16.56
N GLY A 4 -14.07 -21.68 -17.24
CA GLY A 4 -13.54 -21.71 -18.62
C GLY A 4 -14.45 -22.26 -19.74
N LEU A 5 -15.70 -22.62 -19.49
CA LEU A 5 -16.63 -23.05 -20.55
C LEU A 5 -17.55 -21.90 -20.98
N SER A 6 -17.54 -21.57 -22.27
CA SER A 6 -18.50 -20.63 -22.86
C SER A 6 -19.84 -21.34 -23.11
N PRO A 7 -20.99 -20.77 -22.69
CA PRO A 7 -22.29 -21.34 -23.03
C PRO A 7 -22.57 -21.20 -24.53
N GLN A 8 -23.05 -22.28 -25.17
CA GLN A 8 -23.42 -22.35 -26.59
C GLN A 8 -24.65 -21.52 -26.99
N ALA A 9 -25.23 -20.73 -26.08
CA ALA A 9 -26.37 -19.86 -26.37
C ALA A 9 -26.20 -18.50 -25.67
N GLY A 10 -26.11 -17.43 -26.46
CA GLY A 10 -26.46 -16.05 -26.07
C GLY A 10 -25.69 -15.44 -24.88
N LYS A 11 -24.64 -14.67 -25.18
CA LYS A 11 -23.75 -14.01 -24.22
C LYS A 11 -24.46 -12.89 -23.43
N ILE A 12 -25.06 -13.21 -22.29
CA ILE A 12 -25.48 -12.20 -21.30
C ILE A 12 -24.75 -12.46 -19.98
N TRP A 13 -23.53 -11.94 -19.85
CA TRP A 13 -22.86 -11.84 -18.56
C TRP A 13 -23.40 -10.60 -17.84
N LYS A 14 -24.22 -10.79 -16.81
CA LYS A 14 -24.63 -9.66 -15.95
C LYS A 14 -23.51 -9.38 -14.95
N LYS A 15 -23.15 -8.11 -14.82
CA LYS A 15 -22.22 -7.60 -13.81
C LYS A 15 -22.94 -6.58 -12.96
N ALA A 16 -22.60 -6.54 -11.67
CA ALA A 16 -23.09 -5.53 -10.75
C ALA A 16 -21.92 -4.97 -9.94
N SER A 17 -21.88 -3.65 -9.76
CA SER A 17 -20.94 -3.01 -8.84
C SER A 17 -21.57 -2.94 -7.47
N LEU A 18 -20.91 -3.54 -6.49
CA LEU A 18 -21.34 -3.54 -5.10
C LEU A 18 -20.32 -2.75 -4.27
N THR A 19 -20.84 -1.95 -3.35
CA THR A 19 -20.05 -1.31 -2.31
C THR A 19 -20.30 -2.04 -0.99
N PHE A 20 -19.23 -2.44 -0.33
CA PHE A 20 -19.26 -3.19 0.91
C PHE A 20 -18.18 -2.69 1.86
N SER A 21 -18.30 -3.00 3.15
CA SER A 21 -17.32 -2.63 4.17
C SER A 21 -16.72 -3.88 4.79
N LEU A 22 -15.39 -3.96 4.87
CA LEU A 22 -14.66 -4.99 5.62
C LEU A 22 -13.71 -4.29 6.57
N ASP A 23 -13.71 -4.67 7.86
CA ASP A 23 -12.81 -4.10 8.88
C ASP A 23 -12.82 -2.54 8.85
N GLY A 24 -14.02 -1.95 8.80
CA GLY A 24 -14.22 -0.51 8.69
C GLY A 24 -13.87 0.12 7.33
N LYS A 25 -13.18 -0.58 6.43
CA LYS A 25 -12.79 -0.09 5.10
C LYS A 25 -13.89 -0.32 4.09
N LYS A 26 -14.44 0.78 3.54
CA LYS A 26 -15.39 0.75 2.41
C LYS A 26 -14.66 0.47 1.11
N MET A 27 -15.19 -0.44 0.30
CA MET A 27 -14.64 -0.83 -0.99
C MET A 27 -15.76 -1.05 -2.01
N THR A 28 -15.47 -0.76 -3.28
CA THR A 28 -16.38 -1.03 -4.40
C THR A 28 -15.72 -1.99 -5.37
N LYS A 29 -16.44 -3.06 -5.75
CA LYS A 29 -15.99 -4.03 -6.76
C LYS A 29 -17.12 -4.45 -7.67
N THR A 30 -16.77 -4.76 -8.91
CA THR A 30 -17.70 -5.32 -9.89
C THR A 30 -17.69 -6.84 -9.80
N PHE A 31 -18.86 -7.42 -9.53
CA PHE A 31 -19.09 -8.84 -9.41
C PHE A 31 -19.79 -9.38 -10.65
N LEU A 32 -19.55 -10.66 -10.95
CA LEU A 32 -20.37 -11.42 -11.88
C LEU A 32 -21.61 -11.91 -11.13
N ILE A 33 -22.78 -11.77 -11.73
CA ILE A 33 -24.03 -12.24 -11.14
C ILE A 33 -24.18 -13.73 -11.44
N CYS A 34 -24.31 -14.55 -10.39
CA CYS A 34 -24.64 -15.96 -10.46
C CYS A 34 -25.43 -16.37 -9.22
N ASN A 35 -26.11 -17.52 -9.26
CA ASN A 35 -26.77 -18.05 -8.09
C ASN A 35 -25.70 -18.64 -7.14
N THR A 36 -25.35 -17.89 -6.10
CA THR A 36 -24.34 -18.24 -5.09
C THR A 36 -24.91 -18.98 -3.87
N GLY A 37 -26.19 -19.38 -3.93
CA GLY A 37 -26.87 -20.03 -2.82
C GLY A 37 -26.99 -19.12 -1.61
N SER A 38 -26.35 -19.50 -0.50
CA SER A 38 -26.43 -18.79 0.79
C SER A 38 -25.52 -17.57 0.91
N HIS A 39 -24.67 -17.29 -0.09
CA HIS A 39 -23.67 -16.22 -0.01
C HIS A 39 -24.12 -15.02 -0.84
N ALA A 40 -24.07 -13.81 -0.28
CA ALA A 40 -24.41 -12.59 -1.01
C ALA A 40 -23.34 -12.18 -2.04
N ALA A 41 -22.06 -12.42 -1.74
CA ALA A 41 -20.95 -12.16 -2.64
C ALA A 41 -19.76 -13.06 -2.29
N ILE A 42 -18.92 -13.36 -3.28
CA ILE A 42 -17.70 -14.15 -3.10
C ILE A 42 -16.50 -13.32 -3.60
N LEU A 43 -15.52 -13.11 -2.72
CA LEU A 43 -14.27 -12.43 -3.05
C LEU A 43 -13.23 -13.48 -3.45
N GLY A 44 -12.85 -13.47 -4.73
CA GLY A 44 -11.88 -14.42 -5.27
C GLY A 44 -10.43 -14.06 -5.00
N LEU A 45 -9.53 -14.95 -5.43
CA LEU A 45 -8.07 -14.84 -5.24
C LEU A 45 -7.47 -13.51 -5.72
N LYS A 46 -7.96 -12.92 -6.82
CA LYS A 46 -7.47 -11.62 -7.30
C LYS A 46 -7.66 -10.52 -6.25
N TRP A 47 -8.81 -10.52 -5.58
CA TRP A 47 -9.09 -9.55 -4.52
C TRP A 47 -8.21 -9.81 -3.30
N LEU A 48 -8.07 -11.08 -2.90
CA LEU A 48 -7.22 -11.50 -1.79
C LEU A 48 -5.76 -11.11 -2.02
N GLY A 49 -5.19 -11.39 -3.19
CA GLY A 49 -3.80 -11.02 -3.50
C GLY A 49 -3.57 -9.52 -3.60
N THR A 50 -4.58 -8.74 -3.99
CA THR A 50 -4.45 -7.27 -4.08
C THR A 50 -4.46 -6.61 -2.70
N HIS A 51 -5.31 -7.09 -1.80
CA HIS A 51 -5.50 -6.45 -0.50
C HIS A 51 -4.75 -7.14 0.64
N ASN A 52 -4.27 -8.36 0.40
CA ASN A 52 -3.53 -9.22 1.33
C ASN A 52 -4.00 -9.10 2.79
N PRO A 53 -5.30 -9.29 3.05
CA PRO A 53 -5.82 -9.21 4.41
C PRO A 53 -5.31 -10.39 5.25
N GLU A 54 -5.31 -10.20 6.56
CA GLU A 54 -5.15 -11.29 7.50
C GLU A 54 -6.49 -11.99 7.68
N ILE A 55 -6.53 -13.31 7.48
CA ILE A 55 -7.75 -14.11 7.56
C ILE A 55 -7.56 -15.16 8.64
N ASP A 56 -8.38 -15.06 9.69
CA ASP A 56 -8.52 -16.13 10.66
C ASP A 56 -9.66 -17.05 10.21
N TRP A 57 -9.29 -18.22 9.68
CA TRP A 57 -10.25 -19.20 9.20
C TRP A 57 -11.06 -19.87 10.31
N ASN A 58 -10.52 -19.95 11.53
CA ASN A 58 -11.21 -20.56 12.66
C ASN A 58 -12.26 -19.60 13.22
N MET A 59 -11.89 -18.33 13.39
CA MET A 59 -12.79 -17.28 13.88
C MET A 59 -13.69 -16.71 12.79
N ARG A 60 -13.41 -17.02 11.52
CA ARG A 60 -14.09 -16.47 10.33
C ARG A 60 -14.03 -14.95 10.29
N THR A 61 -12.88 -14.39 10.69
CA THR A 61 -12.64 -12.95 10.69
C THR A 61 -11.64 -12.57 9.60
N LEU A 62 -11.73 -11.32 9.18
CA LEU A 62 -10.83 -10.71 8.20
C LEU A 62 -10.46 -9.32 8.71
N THR A 63 -9.17 -9.05 8.82
CA THR A 63 -8.61 -7.77 9.25
C THR A 63 -7.59 -7.30 8.23
N PHE A 64 -7.36 -5.99 8.16
CA PHE A 64 -6.23 -5.46 7.40
C PHE A 64 -5.09 -5.14 8.36
N PRO A 65 -3.84 -5.49 8.02
CA PRO A 65 -2.71 -5.03 8.79
C PRO A 65 -2.76 -3.50 8.81
N HIS A 66 -2.77 -2.94 10.03
CA HIS A 66 -2.42 -1.55 10.19
C HIS A 66 -0.97 -1.45 9.73
N ALA A 67 -0.64 -0.44 8.90
CA ALA A 67 0.75 -0.07 8.78
C ALA A 67 1.29 0.01 10.21
N PRO A 68 2.44 -0.62 10.53
CA PRO A 68 3.06 -0.35 11.82
C PRO A 68 3.06 1.17 11.95
N PRO A 69 2.62 1.74 13.08
CA PRO A 69 2.58 3.19 13.24
C PRO A 69 3.95 3.65 12.79
N ASP A 70 3.98 4.36 11.66
CA ASP A 70 5.22 4.81 11.11
C ASP A 70 5.87 5.54 12.27
N GLN A 71 7.00 5.03 12.73
CA GLN A 71 7.99 5.86 13.37
C GLN A 71 8.53 6.80 12.29
N VAL A 72 7.66 7.53 11.58
CA VAL A 72 7.96 8.89 11.21
C VAL A 72 7.99 9.64 12.53
N ALA A 73 9.13 9.51 13.21
CA ALA A 73 9.74 10.67 13.78
C ALA A 73 9.83 11.67 12.61
N ILE A 74 8.76 12.46 12.43
CA ILE A 74 8.88 13.76 11.80
C ILE A 74 9.94 14.41 12.67
N ALA A 75 11.17 14.45 12.16
CA ALA A 75 12.24 15.17 12.81
C ALA A 75 11.66 16.57 13.02
N LYS A 76 11.33 16.89 14.28
CA LYS A 76 10.97 18.25 14.63
C LYS A 76 12.17 19.08 14.20
N GLU A 77 11.93 20.19 13.50
CA GLU A 77 12.95 21.20 13.12
C GLU A 77 13.76 21.74 14.32
N GLU A 78 13.45 21.31 15.55
CA GLU A 78 13.97 21.85 16.81
C GLU A 78 15.04 20.99 17.49
N GLU A 79 15.52 19.90 16.89
CA GLU A 79 16.62 19.07 17.41
C GLU A 79 17.83 19.08 16.45
N ALA A 80 18.30 20.26 16.05
CA ALA A 80 19.61 20.38 15.43
C ALA A 80 20.69 20.12 16.50
N ASP A 81 21.42 19.01 16.39
CA ASP A 81 22.57 18.73 17.25
C ASP A 81 23.57 19.89 17.11
N LYS A 82 24.06 20.42 18.25
CA LYS A 82 25.03 21.51 18.29
C LYS A 82 26.39 21.09 17.71
N ASP A 83 26.62 19.78 17.57
CA ASP A 83 27.82 19.22 16.94
C ASP A 83 27.47 18.26 15.80
N PRO A 84 27.22 18.78 14.58
CA PRO A 84 26.82 17.97 13.41
C PRO A 84 27.91 17.01 12.92
N LEU A 85 29.14 17.12 13.43
CA LEU A 85 30.26 16.24 13.07
C LEU A 85 30.47 15.09 14.05
N LYS A 86 29.69 15.04 15.14
CA LYS A 86 29.75 13.98 16.13
C LYS A 86 29.35 12.64 15.49
N GLY A 87 30.34 11.75 15.36
CA GLY A 87 30.16 10.44 14.73
C GLY A 87 30.46 10.39 13.22
N VAL A 88 30.74 11.53 12.59
CA VAL A 88 31.18 11.59 11.19
C VAL A 88 32.68 11.28 11.11
N PRO A 89 33.12 10.28 10.32
CA PRO A 89 34.55 10.02 10.13
C PRO A 89 35.30 11.24 9.56
N SER A 90 36.51 11.50 10.07
CA SER A 90 37.29 12.72 9.76
C SER A 90 37.48 12.99 8.26
N LYS A 91 37.60 11.95 7.43
CA LYS A 91 37.70 12.07 5.95
C LYS A 91 36.50 12.78 5.29
N TYR A 92 35.36 12.85 5.97
CA TYR A 92 34.15 13.51 5.49
C TYR A 92 33.92 14.90 6.10
N HIS A 93 34.79 15.37 7.01
CA HIS A 93 34.65 16.70 7.63
C HIS A 93 34.78 17.85 6.63
N GLN A 94 35.49 17.64 5.51
CA GLN A 94 35.52 18.59 4.39
C GLN A 94 34.12 18.86 3.78
N TYR A 95 33.16 17.97 4.01
CA TYR A 95 31.78 18.08 3.57
C TYR A 95 30.82 18.44 4.72
N ALA A 96 31.33 19.00 5.83
CA ALA A 96 30.52 19.39 7.00
C ALA A 96 29.25 20.16 6.62
N LYS A 97 29.35 21.02 5.60
CA LYS A 97 28.24 21.81 5.06
C LYS A 97 27.04 20.95 4.60
N VAL A 98 27.28 19.74 4.08
CA VAL A 98 26.23 18.82 3.62
C VAL A 98 25.39 18.28 4.78
N PHE A 99 25.98 18.21 5.98
CA PHE A 99 25.30 17.77 7.19
C PHE A 99 24.62 18.93 7.94
N GLY A 100 24.69 20.15 7.42
CA GLY A 100 23.99 21.31 7.96
C GLY A 100 22.54 21.40 7.47
N GLU A 101 21.69 22.02 8.29
CA GLU A 101 20.25 22.17 8.06
C GLU A 101 19.90 22.81 6.71
N GLU A 102 20.71 23.79 6.26
CA GLU A 102 20.50 24.50 5.00
C GLU A 102 20.55 23.59 3.76
N GLU A 103 21.32 22.50 3.79
CA GLU A 103 21.49 21.59 2.65
C GLU A 103 20.62 20.33 2.78
N PHE A 104 20.14 20.00 3.99
CA PHE A 104 19.27 18.85 4.23
C PHE A 104 17.89 18.99 3.58
N ASN A 105 17.33 20.21 3.59
CA ASN A 105 16.00 20.51 3.04
C ASN A 105 15.99 20.76 1.52
N LYS A 106 17.13 20.67 0.84
CA LYS A 106 17.25 20.88 -0.60
C LYS A 106 17.37 19.53 -1.29
N LEU A 107 16.47 19.26 -2.24
CA LEU A 107 16.62 18.09 -3.10
C LEU A 107 17.93 18.22 -3.90
N PRO A 108 18.74 17.16 -3.97
CA PRO A 108 19.89 17.17 -4.85
C PRO A 108 19.44 17.40 -6.30
N PRO A 109 20.27 18.05 -7.15
CA PRO A 109 19.93 18.28 -8.54
C PRO A 109 19.65 16.95 -9.26
N HIS A 110 18.59 16.92 -10.05
CA HIS A 110 18.20 15.75 -10.82
C HIS A 110 19.35 15.26 -11.70
N ARG A 111 19.66 13.98 -11.60
CA ARG A 111 20.68 13.28 -12.37
C ARG A 111 20.02 12.56 -13.54
N HIS A 112 20.80 12.29 -14.59
CA HIS A 112 20.35 11.54 -15.77
C HIS A 112 19.90 10.10 -15.48
N TYR A 113 20.15 9.59 -14.28
CA TYR A 113 19.70 8.28 -13.80
C TYR A 113 18.43 8.35 -12.92
N ASP A 114 17.89 9.54 -12.64
CA ASP A 114 16.63 9.71 -11.90
C ASP A 114 15.39 9.52 -12.79
N ILE A 115 15.59 9.32 -14.09
CA ILE A 115 14.54 9.15 -15.11
C ILE A 115 14.31 7.68 -15.46
N TRP A 116 13.83 6.87 -14.50
CA TRP A 116 13.26 5.54 -14.78
C TRP A 116 12.09 5.21 -13.83
N ASN A 117 10.91 5.77 -14.11
CA ASN A 117 9.60 5.12 -14.27
C ASN A 117 8.48 6.18 -14.26
#